data_AF-A0AA95AGD7-F1
#
_entry.id   AF-A0AA95AGD7-F1
#
_cell.length_a   1.000
_cell.length_b   1.000
_cell.length_c   1.000
_cell.angle_alpha   90.00
_cell.angle_beta   90.00
_cell.angle_gamma   90.00
#
_symmetry.space_group_name_H-M   'P 1'
#
loop_
_entity.id
_entity.type
_entity.pdbx_description
1 polymer ?
#
loop_
_entity_poly.entity_id
_entity_poly.type
_entity_poly.pdbx_seq_one_letter_code
_entity_poly.pdbx_strand_id
1 'polypeptide(L)'
;MSKSISGVALISSILIPFAASAGYISNYSRWKEISVIEQAAYLAGVMDHWTRTSTPSEQPWLKPQRTGVNKCLREQGIGTDMLVELVNSHYKAHPADWRIPPAAVVTHLVTGACLADVNSEREKAGYAPWERKPSQISEDK
;
A
#
# COMPACT_ATOMS: atom_id res chain seq x y z
N MET A 1 -46.15 32.21 36.31
CA MET A 1 -44.71 32.15 36.66
C MET A 1 -44.08 31.03 35.85
N SER A 2 -43.37 31.40 34.80
CA SER A 2 -42.68 30.49 33.88
C SER A 2 -41.38 29.99 34.51
N LYS A 3 -41.13 28.68 34.52
CA LYS A 3 -39.80 28.13 34.77
C LYS A 3 -39.41 27.23 33.59
N SER A 4 -38.64 27.84 32.71
CA SER A 4 -37.91 27.19 31.63
C SER A 4 -36.81 26.32 32.25
N ILE A 5 -36.79 25.03 31.91
CA ILE A 5 -35.63 24.15 32.18
C ILE A 5 -35.03 23.83 30.82
N SER A 6 -34.05 24.64 30.43
CA SER A 6 -33.15 24.33 29.32
C SER A 6 -32.19 23.24 29.79
N GLY A 7 -32.46 21.99 29.39
CA GLY A 7 -31.54 20.87 29.57
C GLY A 7 -30.41 21.00 28.56
N VAL A 8 -29.24 21.41 29.02
CA VAL A 8 -28.00 21.45 28.24
C VAL A 8 -27.59 20.02 27.88
N ALA A 9 -27.70 19.66 26.60
CA ALA A 9 -27.12 18.44 26.07
C ALA A 9 -25.59 18.56 26.06
N LEU A 10 -24.93 17.98 27.06
CA LEU A 10 -23.48 17.86 27.11
C LEU A 10 -23.06 16.78 26.09
N ILE A 11 -22.81 17.20 24.85
CA ILE A 11 -22.22 16.35 23.81
C ILE A 11 -20.79 16.03 24.28
N SER A 12 -20.64 14.84 24.86
CA SER A 12 -19.32 14.26 25.13
C SER A 12 -18.71 13.87 23.80
N SER A 13 -18.05 14.82 23.16
CA SER A 13 -17.11 14.56 22.07
C SER A 13 -15.96 13.76 22.66
N ILE A 14 -16.09 12.43 22.66
CA ILE A 14 -14.97 11.53 22.86
C ILE A 14 -13.99 11.86 21.73
N LEU A 15 -12.94 12.61 22.11
CA LEU A 15 -11.70 12.69 21.38
C LEU A 15 -11.21 11.26 21.22
N ILE A 16 -11.61 10.60 20.13
CA ILE A 16 -10.91 9.41 19.67
C ILE A 16 -9.59 9.95 19.15
N PRO A 17 -8.44 9.69 19.81
CA PRO A 17 -7.17 9.96 19.18
C PRO A 17 -7.06 9.00 18.00
N PHE A 18 -7.51 9.45 16.83
CA PHE A 18 -7.03 8.88 15.58
C PHE A 18 -5.55 9.24 15.53
N ALA A 19 -4.72 8.36 16.08
CA ALA A 19 -3.30 8.38 15.82
C ALA A 19 -3.13 8.14 14.32
N ALA A 20 -3.19 9.22 13.55
CA ALA A 20 -2.81 9.26 12.15
C ALA A 20 -1.29 9.02 12.10
N SER A 21 -0.91 7.76 12.22
CA SER A 21 0.49 7.36 12.14
C SER A 21 0.84 7.11 10.68
N ALA A 22 1.36 8.14 10.03
CA ALA A 22 1.93 8.05 8.69
C ALA A 22 3.18 7.12 8.60
N GLY A 23 3.56 6.47 9.71
CA GLY A 23 4.56 5.38 9.78
C GLY A 23 4.11 4.19 10.65
N TYR A 24 2.83 3.82 10.64
CA TYR A 24 2.22 2.93 11.64
C TYR A 24 2.73 1.49 11.67
N ILE A 25 3.15 0.95 10.52
CA ILE A 25 3.62 -0.44 10.41
C ILE A 25 4.92 -0.45 9.63
N SER A 26 6.04 -0.52 10.35
CA SER A 26 7.39 -0.41 9.79
C SER A 26 8.07 -1.74 9.56
N ASN A 27 7.49 -2.86 10.00
CA ASN A 27 8.10 -4.19 9.90
C ASN A 27 7.06 -5.32 10.08
N TYR A 28 7.53 -6.56 9.95
CA TYR A 28 6.70 -7.75 10.10
C TYR A 28 6.16 -7.96 11.53
N SER A 29 6.91 -7.57 12.58
CA SER A 29 6.47 -7.81 13.96
C SER A 29 5.18 -7.04 14.28
N ARG A 30 5.07 -5.79 13.80
CA ARG A 30 3.82 -5.03 13.94
C ARG A 30 2.73 -5.50 12.97
N TRP A 31 3.12 -5.89 11.77
CA TRP A 31 2.20 -6.37 10.72
C TRP A 31 1.41 -7.61 11.15
N LYS A 32 2.06 -8.59 11.80
CA LYS A 32 1.40 -9.84 12.21
C LYS A 32 0.44 -9.70 13.41
N GLU A 33 0.47 -8.56 14.10
CA GLU A 33 -0.37 -8.31 15.29
C GLU A 33 -1.72 -7.68 14.95
N ILE A 34 -1.84 -7.07 13.78
CA ILE A 34 -3.07 -6.42 13.34
C ILE A 34 -3.99 -7.42 12.63
N SER A 35 -5.29 -7.16 12.67
CA SER A 35 -6.28 -7.99 12.00
C SER A 35 -6.13 -7.96 10.47
N VAL A 36 -6.62 -9.00 9.80
CA VAL A 36 -6.63 -9.06 8.32
C VAL A 36 -7.37 -7.87 7.69
N ILE A 37 -8.41 -7.36 8.36
CA ILE A 37 -9.16 -6.18 7.92
C ILE A 37 -8.27 -4.93 7.98
N GLU A 38 -7.52 -4.74 9.07
CA GLU A 38 -6.56 -3.63 9.19
C GLU A 38 -5.42 -3.76 8.18
N GLN A 39 -4.96 -4.98 7.91
CA GLN A 39 -3.94 -5.26 6.89
C GLN A 39 -4.46 -4.84 5.50
N ALA A 40 -5.68 -5.25 5.15
CA ALA A 40 -6.31 -4.90 3.88
C ALA A 40 -6.52 -3.38 3.74
N ALA A 41 -7.00 -2.71 4.79
CA ALA A 41 -7.19 -1.27 4.80
C ALA A 41 -5.86 -0.50 4.65
N TYR A 42 -4.81 -0.97 5.33
CA TYR A 42 -3.46 -0.41 5.20
C TYR A 42 -2.94 -0.53 3.77
N LEU A 43 -3.02 -1.74 3.17
CA LEU A 43 -2.54 -1.97 1.81
C LEU A 43 -3.37 -1.22 0.76
N ALA A 44 -4.68 -1.08 0.98
CA ALA A 44 -5.53 -0.23 0.13
C ALA A 44 -5.01 1.22 0.10
N GLY A 45 -4.70 1.79 1.28
CA GLY A 45 -4.14 3.13 1.39
C GLY A 45 -2.78 3.27 0.71
N VAL A 46 -1.89 2.27 0.86
CA VAL A 46 -0.59 2.24 0.17
C VAL A 46 -0.77 2.22 -1.34
N MET A 47 -1.64 1.35 -1.86
CA MET A 47 -1.87 1.19 -3.29
C MET A 47 -2.56 2.42 -3.90
N ASP A 48 -3.53 3.00 -3.22
CA ASP A 48 -4.17 4.24 -3.66
C ASP A 48 -3.16 5.38 -3.72
N HIS A 49 -2.34 5.54 -2.67
CA HIS A 49 -1.28 6.55 -2.67
C HIS A 49 -0.30 6.33 -3.83
N TRP A 50 0.23 5.11 -3.98
CA TRP A 50 1.26 4.80 -4.96
C TRP A 50 0.78 4.88 -6.42
N THR A 51 -0.46 4.47 -6.69
CA THR A 51 -0.98 4.36 -8.06
C THR A 51 -1.77 5.58 -8.52
N ARG A 52 -2.19 6.48 -7.61
CA ARG A 52 -3.02 7.65 -7.95
C ARG A 52 -2.39 8.99 -7.60
N THR A 53 -1.43 9.05 -6.68
CA THR A 53 -0.82 10.32 -6.30
C THR A 53 0.21 10.73 -7.34
N SER A 54 0.12 11.99 -7.79
CA SER A 54 1.16 12.66 -8.56
C SER A 54 1.57 13.93 -7.83
N THR A 55 2.84 14.28 -7.90
CA THR A 55 3.37 15.51 -7.29
C THR A 55 3.86 16.44 -8.39
N PRO A 56 3.74 17.77 -8.23
CA PRO A 56 4.47 18.71 -9.07
C PRO A 56 5.96 18.32 -9.03
N SER A 57 6.62 18.25 -10.20
CA SER A 57 8.01 17.77 -10.37
C SER A 57 8.26 16.26 -10.22
N GLU A 58 7.21 15.42 -10.26
CA GLU A 58 7.44 13.97 -10.34
C GLU A 58 8.25 13.59 -11.57
N GLN A 59 9.05 12.52 -11.44
CA GLN A 59 9.83 12.01 -12.55
C GLN A 59 8.90 11.46 -13.66
N PRO A 60 9.06 11.85 -14.93
CA PRO A 60 8.14 11.49 -16.01
C PRO A 60 7.91 9.98 -16.22
N TRP A 61 8.88 9.14 -15.84
CA TRP A 61 8.78 7.67 -15.93
C TRP A 61 7.79 7.05 -14.94
N LEU A 62 7.35 7.80 -13.92
CA LEU A 62 6.37 7.31 -12.93
C LEU A 62 4.97 7.17 -13.55
N LYS A 63 4.62 8.00 -14.53
CA LYS A 63 3.31 7.93 -15.20
C LYS A 63 3.08 6.58 -15.91
N PRO A 64 3.94 6.12 -16.84
CA PRO A 64 3.75 4.83 -17.49
C PRO A 64 3.82 3.66 -16.49
N GLN A 65 4.62 3.76 -15.43
CA GLN A 65 4.61 2.77 -14.34
C GLN A 65 3.22 2.68 -13.70
N ARG A 66 2.65 3.79 -13.24
CA ARG A 66 1.32 3.80 -12.62
C ARG A 66 0.24 3.32 -13.58
N THR A 67 0.31 3.68 -14.86
CA THR A 67 -0.62 3.18 -15.88
C THR A 67 -0.53 1.65 -16.00
N GLY A 68 0.69 1.09 -16.11
CA GLY A 68 0.88 -0.35 -16.23
C GLY A 68 0.44 -1.13 -14.99
N VAL A 69 0.75 -0.61 -13.79
CA VAL A 69 0.27 -1.21 -12.53
C VAL A 69 -1.26 -1.18 -12.46
N ASN A 70 -1.90 -0.04 -12.71
CA ASN A 70 -3.36 0.06 -12.68
C ASN A 70 -4.04 -0.87 -13.72
N LYS A 71 -3.44 -0.99 -14.91
CA LYS A 71 -3.90 -1.92 -15.96
C LYS A 71 -3.86 -3.36 -15.46
N CYS A 72 -2.70 -3.81 -14.97
CA CYS A 72 -2.50 -5.15 -14.43
C CYS A 72 -3.46 -5.48 -13.29
N LEU A 73 -3.56 -4.62 -12.27
CA LEU A 73 -4.44 -4.85 -11.12
C LEU A 73 -5.90 -5.02 -11.55
N ARG A 74 -6.36 -4.20 -12.50
CA ARG A 74 -7.73 -4.27 -13.04
C ARG A 74 -7.95 -5.54 -13.87
N GLU A 75 -7.04 -5.87 -14.77
CA GLU A 75 -7.19 -7.00 -15.69
C GLU A 75 -7.05 -8.36 -14.99
N GLN A 76 -6.21 -8.43 -13.95
CA GLN A 76 -6.05 -9.63 -13.14
C GLN A 76 -7.01 -9.71 -11.96
N GLY A 77 -7.85 -8.68 -11.74
CA GLY A 77 -8.79 -8.63 -10.63
C GLY A 77 -8.11 -8.66 -9.26
N ILE A 78 -6.91 -8.08 -9.13
CA ILE A 78 -6.13 -8.11 -7.88
C ILE A 78 -6.78 -7.19 -6.85
N GLY A 79 -7.43 -7.82 -5.86
CA GLY A 79 -8.05 -7.18 -4.71
C GLY A 79 -7.12 -7.03 -3.51
N THR A 80 -7.59 -6.31 -2.49
CA THR A 80 -6.82 -6.05 -1.25
C THR A 80 -6.59 -7.31 -0.42
N ASP A 81 -7.51 -8.27 -0.46
CA ASP A 81 -7.37 -9.61 0.10
C ASP A 81 -6.18 -10.36 -0.52
N MET A 82 -6.05 -10.36 -1.84
CA MET A 82 -4.92 -10.95 -2.55
C MET A 82 -3.59 -10.25 -2.20
N LEU A 83 -3.60 -8.93 -2.00
CA LEU A 83 -2.41 -8.20 -1.56
C LEU A 83 -1.98 -8.61 -0.14
N VAL A 84 -2.94 -8.85 0.76
CA VAL A 84 -2.64 -9.35 2.12
C VAL A 84 -2.01 -10.74 2.05
N GLU A 85 -2.58 -11.65 1.26
CA GLU A 85 -2.01 -12.99 1.05
C GLU A 85 -0.60 -12.93 0.46
N LEU A 86 -0.38 -12.04 -0.51
CA LEU A 86 0.90 -11.85 -1.17
C LEU A 86 1.98 -11.36 -0.19
N VAL A 87 1.68 -10.35 0.63
CA VAL A 87 2.60 -9.83 1.65
C VAL A 87 2.88 -10.87 2.74
N ASN A 88 1.85 -11.57 3.23
CA ASN A 88 2.03 -12.63 4.24
C ASN A 88 2.86 -13.80 3.71
N SER A 89 2.63 -14.19 2.47
CA SER A 89 3.41 -15.25 1.80
C SER A 89 4.88 -14.86 1.63
N HIS A 90 5.15 -13.60 1.28
CA HIS A 90 6.51 -13.08 1.20
C HIS A 90 7.25 -13.16 2.55
N TYR A 91 6.67 -12.64 3.63
CA TYR A 91 7.34 -12.72 4.95
C TYR A 91 7.51 -14.14 5.47
N LYS A 92 6.63 -15.08 5.06
CA LYS A 92 6.80 -16.51 5.35
C LYS A 92 7.96 -17.12 4.57
N ALA A 93 8.11 -16.75 3.30
CA ALA A 93 9.17 -17.27 2.43
C ALA A 93 10.54 -16.63 2.67
N HIS A 94 10.56 -15.37 3.10
CA HIS A 94 11.78 -14.56 3.21
C HIS A 94 11.92 -13.93 4.62
N PRO A 95 12.34 -14.70 5.65
CA PRO A 95 12.55 -14.16 6.98
C PRO A 95 13.58 -13.01 7.06
N ALA A 96 14.55 -12.98 6.13
CA ALA A 96 15.52 -11.88 6.00
C ALA A 96 14.85 -10.51 5.76
N ASP A 97 13.65 -10.51 5.20
CA ASP A 97 12.86 -9.32 4.86
C ASP A 97 11.93 -8.86 5.98
N TRP A 98 11.90 -9.50 7.15
CA TRP A 98 11.00 -9.10 8.25
C TRP A 98 11.17 -7.65 8.72
N ARG A 99 12.34 -7.06 8.46
CA ARG A 99 12.66 -5.65 8.76
C ARG A 99 12.21 -4.67 7.68
N ILE A 100 11.77 -5.17 6.52
CA ILE A 100 11.25 -4.35 5.43
C ILE A 100 9.81 -3.97 5.75
N PRO A 101 9.38 -2.71 5.56
CA PRO A 101 7.99 -2.31 5.78
C PRO A 101 7.02 -2.99 4.80
N PRO A 102 5.79 -3.35 5.22
CA PRO A 102 4.78 -3.94 4.32
C PRO A 102 4.46 -3.09 3.09
N ALA A 103 4.55 -1.76 3.19
CA ALA A 103 4.39 -0.87 2.03
C ALA A 103 5.47 -1.07 0.96
N ALA A 104 6.72 -1.30 1.37
CA ALA A 104 7.80 -1.60 0.43
C ALA A 104 7.66 -3.02 -0.14
N VAL A 105 7.26 -3.98 0.70
CA VAL A 105 6.99 -5.36 0.27
C VAL A 105 5.88 -5.41 -0.80
N VAL A 106 4.72 -4.79 -0.56
CA VAL A 106 3.60 -4.84 -1.51
C VAL A 106 3.95 -4.17 -2.84
N THR A 107 4.64 -3.02 -2.81
CA THR A 107 5.03 -2.32 -4.04
C THR A 107 6.07 -3.10 -4.85
N HIS A 108 7.01 -3.77 -4.18
CA HIS A 108 7.98 -4.69 -4.81
C HIS A 108 7.27 -5.87 -5.48
N LEU A 109 6.40 -6.55 -4.74
CA LEU A 109 5.69 -7.74 -5.22
C LEU A 109 4.73 -7.41 -6.37
N VAL A 110 3.97 -6.31 -6.27
CA VAL A 110 3.08 -5.84 -7.35
C VAL A 110 3.90 -5.43 -8.58
N THR A 111 5.04 -4.76 -8.41
CA THR A 111 5.93 -4.44 -9.56
C THR A 111 6.40 -5.71 -10.26
N GLY A 112 6.76 -6.76 -9.50
CA GLY A 112 7.17 -8.05 -10.07
C GLY A 112 6.04 -8.83 -10.75
N ALA A 113 4.81 -8.75 -10.22
CA ALA A 113 3.62 -9.39 -10.80
C ALA A 113 3.14 -8.66 -12.06
N CYS A 114 3.20 -7.33 -12.05
CA CYS A 114 2.72 -6.47 -13.13
C CYS A 114 3.80 -6.03 -14.12
N LEU A 115 4.99 -6.65 -14.08
CA LEU A 115 6.15 -6.21 -14.85
C LEU A 115 5.87 -6.14 -16.35
N ALA A 116 5.13 -7.11 -16.89
CA ALA A 116 4.79 -7.15 -18.31
C ALA A 116 3.95 -5.93 -18.75
N ASP A 117 2.91 -5.59 -18.00
CA ASP A 117 2.07 -4.42 -18.29
C ASP A 117 2.83 -3.11 -18.06
N VAL A 118 3.64 -3.04 -17.00
CA VAL A 118 4.53 -1.90 -16.75
C VAL A 118 5.49 -1.69 -17.92
N ASN A 119 6.15 -2.74 -18.40
CA ASN A 119 7.09 -2.65 -19.53
C ASN A 119 6.38 -2.27 -20.83
N SER A 120 5.20 -2.81 -21.10
CA SER A 120 4.36 -2.39 -22.24
C SER A 120 4.08 -0.88 -22.21
N GLU A 121 3.69 -0.32 -21.07
CA GLU A 121 3.41 1.13 -20.97
C GLU A 121 4.68 1.98 -20.99
N ARG A 122 5.79 1.47 -20.46
CA ARG A 122 7.10 2.13 -20.52
C ARG A 122 7.60 2.24 -21.97
N GLU A 123 7.50 1.15 -22.74
CA GLU A 123 7.90 1.11 -24.15
C GLU A 123 7.08 2.09 -25.00
N LYS A 124 5.75 2.14 -24.81
CA LYS A 124 4.87 3.13 -25.46
C LYS A 124 5.27 4.57 -25.18
N ALA A 125 5.84 4.82 -24.01
CA ALA A 125 6.32 6.13 -23.58
C ALA A 125 7.81 6.39 -23.90
N GLY A 126 8.48 5.49 -24.62
CA GLY A 126 9.88 5.63 -25.05
C GLY A 126 10.91 5.30 -23.96
N TYR A 127 10.52 4.62 -22.87
CA TYR A 127 11.44 4.16 -21.84
C TYR A 127 11.85 2.71 -22.05
N ALA A 128 13.10 2.39 -21.70
CA ALA A 128 13.57 1.01 -21.67
C ALA A 128 12.75 0.15 -20.68
N PRO A 129 12.54 -1.14 -20.97
CA PRO A 129 11.88 -2.07 -20.06
C PRO A 129 12.71 -2.23 -18.78
N TRP A 130 12.02 -2.52 -17.68
CA TRP A 130 12.65 -2.94 -16.44
C TRP A 130 12.90 -4.44 -16.41
N GLU A 131 13.99 -4.80 -15.74
CA GLU A 131 14.29 -6.18 -15.43
C GLU A 131 13.53 -6.66 -14.20
N ARG A 132 13.32 -7.98 -14.15
CA ARG A 132 12.69 -8.61 -12.99
C ARG A 132 13.64 -8.58 -11.81
N LYS A 133 13.20 -8.00 -10.69
CA LYS A 133 13.93 -8.06 -9.42
C LYS A 133 13.75 -9.43 -8.76
N PRO A 134 14.72 -9.88 -7.94
CA PRO A 134 14.57 -11.07 -7.09
C PRO A 134 13.34 -10.97 -6.18
N SER A 135 12.79 -12.13 -5.76
CA SER A 135 11.63 -12.16 -4.87
C SER A 135 11.95 -11.69 -3.44
N GLN A 136 13.17 -11.96 -2.96
CA GLN A 136 13.72 -11.41 -1.73
C GLN A 136 14.21 -9.98 -1.97
N ILE A 137 13.97 -9.08 -1.02
CA ILE A 137 14.33 -7.66 -1.11
C ILE A 137 15.69 -7.41 -0.47
N SER A 138 15.96 -8.03 0.67
CA SER A 138 17.24 -7.95 1.36
C SER A 138 18.30 -8.73 0.60
N GLU A 139 19.47 -8.11 0.44
CA GLU A 139 20.67 -8.83 0.01
C GLU A 139 21.16 -9.72 1.16
N ASP A 140 21.55 -10.96 0.83
CA ASP A 140 22.26 -11.82 1.76
C ASP A 140 23.60 -11.15 2.08
N LYS A 141 23.78 -10.73 3.33
CA LYS A 141 25.05 -10.21 3.84
C LYS A 141 25.80 -11.29 4.59
#